data_AF-A0A7Y0HVA2-F1
#
_entry.id   AF-A0A7Y0HVA2-F1
#
_cell.length_a   1.000
_cell.length_b   1.000
_cell.length_c   1.000
_cell.angle_alpha   90.00
_cell.angle_beta   90.00
_cell.angle_gamma   90.00
#
_symmetry.space_group_name_H-M   'P 1'
#
loop_
_entity.id
_entity.type
_entity.pdbx_description
1 polymer ?
#
loop_
_entity_poly.entity_id
_entity_poly.type
_entity_poly.pdbx_seq_one_letter_code
_entity_poly.pdbx_strand_id
1 'polypeptide(L)'
;MFRVSSRFRPFAAVGAMLLSACLVAGVQADPAVASEPTDNTGAGQSATAVLDTLQVKGRAPKTGYKRTQFGKAWSDVDHNGCDTRNDILNRDLTGVKHKFGTHSCVVKSGTLQDPYTGKSIAFKRGQKTSTAVQIDHVVALSDAWQKGAQKLSKSVRAELANDPYNLLAVQGRANQQKSDGDAATWLPSNKGFRCEYVARQIGVKHKYSLWVTKSEKSAMQRVLASCPAQTVPDYTGVKASSAANTAQQDQQTQEQADQQAAQEQAERQRQAEAEATQSQAQAQQQSQQQDSGSNVYYKNCTAARAAGAAPIYQGQPGYRSALDRDHDGVACE
;
A
#
# COMPACT_ATOMS: atom_id res chain seq x y z
N MET A 1 -6.23 31.47 -104.43
CA MET A 1 -6.10 32.95 -104.43
C MET A 1 -6.83 33.48 -103.20
N PHE A 2 -6.14 34.30 -102.39
CA PHE A 2 -6.59 35.31 -101.41
C PHE A 2 -7.79 35.03 -100.47
N ARG A 3 -7.96 35.56 -99.25
CA ARG A 3 -7.20 36.21 -98.16
C ARG A 3 -8.31 36.74 -97.21
N VAL A 4 -7.99 37.00 -95.93
CA VAL A 4 -8.68 37.94 -95.00
C VAL A 4 -9.99 37.44 -94.34
N SER A 5 -9.99 37.11 -93.04
CA SER A 5 -10.10 37.95 -91.82
C SER A 5 -11.51 38.48 -91.51
N SER A 6 -11.90 38.36 -90.24
CA SER A 6 -12.39 39.45 -89.35
C SER A 6 -13.53 39.01 -88.42
N ARG A 7 -13.32 39.32 -87.15
CA ARG A 7 -14.12 39.06 -85.95
C ARG A 7 -15.45 39.81 -85.94
N PHE A 8 -16.49 39.24 -85.32
CA PHE A 8 -17.44 39.96 -84.46
C PHE A 8 -18.00 39.03 -83.37
N ARG A 9 -17.95 39.49 -82.11
CA ARG A 9 -18.67 39.00 -80.91
C ARG A 9 -19.94 39.88 -80.74
N PRO A 10 -20.79 39.74 -79.72
CA PRO A 10 -21.20 38.60 -78.85
C PRO A 10 -22.75 38.48 -78.83
N PHE A 11 -23.34 37.59 -78.03
CA PHE A 11 -24.39 37.90 -77.03
C PHE A 11 -24.89 36.60 -76.40
N ALA A 12 -24.98 36.63 -75.07
CA ALA A 12 -25.30 35.51 -74.21
C ALA A 12 -26.81 35.41 -73.90
N ALA A 13 -27.18 34.20 -73.46
CA ALA A 13 -28.35 33.82 -72.65
C ALA A 13 -29.70 33.72 -73.39
N VAL A 14 -30.53 32.71 -73.17
CA VAL A 14 -31.01 32.21 -71.87
C VAL A 14 -31.32 30.72 -71.98
N GLY A 15 -30.64 29.89 -71.18
CA GLY A 15 -30.97 28.47 -71.00
C GLY A 15 -31.41 28.23 -69.57
N ALA A 16 -32.72 28.07 -69.37
CA ALA A 16 -33.30 27.70 -68.09
C ALA A 16 -32.91 26.25 -67.76
N MET A 17 -32.00 26.07 -66.80
CA MET A 17 -31.77 24.78 -66.16
C MET A 17 -32.47 24.77 -64.79
N LEU A 18 -33.50 23.93 -64.71
CA LEU A 18 -34.10 23.44 -63.48
C LEU A 18 -33.04 22.69 -62.66
N LEU A 19 -32.53 23.33 -61.61
CA LEU A 19 -31.77 22.65 -60.58
C LEU A 19 -32.74 22.12 -59.52
N SER A 20 -32.96 20.80 -59.55
CA SER A 20 -33.52 20.05 -58.42
C SER A 20 -32.69 20.35 -57.17
N ALA A 21 -33.28 21.09 -56.23
CA ALA A 21 -32.78 21.19 -54.87
C ALA A 21 -33.11 19.89 -54.13
N CYS A 22 -32.22 18.91 -54.19
CA CYS A 22 -32.17 17.89 -53.14
C CYS A 22 -31.71 18.61 -51.86
N LEU A 23 -32.64 18.87 -50.93
CA LEU A 23 -32.29 19.16 -49.54
C LEU A 23 -31.59 17.92 -48.97
N VAL A 24 -30.27 17.88 -49.07
CA VAL A 24 -29.47 17.08 -48.15
C VAL A 24 -29.51 17.86 -46.84
N ALA A 25 -30.39 17.47 -45.93
CA ALA A 25 -30.32 17.89 -44.55
C ALA A 25 -28.99 17.34 -44.00
N GLY A 26 -27.93 18.14 -44.13
CA GLY A 26 -26.68 17.90 -43.43
C GLY A 26 -26.98 18.01 -41.96
N VAL A 27 -27.03 16.86 -41.27
CA VAL A 27 -26.91 16.81 -39.82
C VAL A 27 -25.55 17.43 -39.51
N GLN A 28 -25.56 18.70 -39.12
CA GLN A 28 -24.41 19.34 -38.53
C GLN A 28 -24.16 18.59 -37.22
N ALA A 29 -23.15 17.72 -37.21
CA ALA A 29 -22.64 17.18 -35.97
C ALA A 29 -22.11 18.35 -35.14
N ASP A 30 -22.76 18.61 -34.02
CA ASP A 30 -22.30 19.57 -33.02
C ASP A 30 -20.82 19.31 -32.67
N PRO A 31 -19.96 20.33 -32.64
CA PRO A 31 -18.62 20.15 -32.13
C PRO A 31 -18.66 20.09 -30.60
N ALA A 32 -18.01 19.07 -30.06
CA ALA A 32 -17.57 18.96 -28.67
C ALA A 32 -18.67 18.79 -27.61
N VAL A 33 -19.27 17.60 -27.57
CA VAL A 33 -19.42 16.94 -26.26
C VAL A 33 -18.01 16.47 -25.89
N ALA A 34 -17.43 17.05 -24.85
CA ALA A 34 -16.15 16.61 -24.32
C ALA A 34 -16.28 15.14 -23.90
N SER A 35 -15.63 14.25 -24.65
CA SER A 35 -15.38 12.89 -24.18
C SER A 35 -14.68 13.00 -22.82
N GLU A 36 -15.23 12.32 -21.80
CA GLU A 36 -14.53 12.04 -20.56
C GLU A 36 -13.05 11.66 -20.85
N PRO A 37 -12.07 12.07 -20.02
CA PRO A 37 -10.68 11.72 -20.23
C PRO A 37 -10.56 10.19 -20.27
N THR A 38 -10.38 9.64 -21.46
CA THR A 38 -10.07 8.23 -21.63
C THR A 38 -8.71 7.98 -20.98
N ASP A 39 -8.60 6.90 -20.19
CA ASP A 39 -7.40 6.40 -19.50
C ASP A 39 -6.28 5.94 -20.47
N ASN A 40 -5.99 6.77 -21.48
CA ASN A 40 -5.02 6.54 -22.55
C ASN A 40 -3.59 6.73 -22.03
N THR A 41 -3.22 5.99 -20.98
CA THR A 41 -1.83 5.86 -20.52
C THR A 41 -1.01 4.99 -21.47
N GLY A 42 -1.66 4.15 -22.28
CA GLY A 42 -1.03 3.04 -22.99
C GLY A 42 -0.80 1.82 -22.09
N ALA A 43 -1.51 1.73 -20.97
CA ALA A 43 -1.43 0.62 -20.02
C ALA A 43 -1.46 -0.75 -20.71
N GLY A 44 -0.57 -1.64 -20.27
CA GLY A 44 -0.43 -2.99 -20.83
C GLY A 44 0.31 -3.05 -22.18
N GLN A 45 0.51 -1.93 -22.88
CA GLN A 45 1.32 -1.88 -24.10
C GLN A 45 2.81 -1.87 -23.76
N SER A 46 3.65 -2.31 -24.69
CA SER A 46 5.11 -2.21 -24.56
C SER A 46 5.54 -0.76 -24.30
N ALA A 47 6.36 -0.53 -23.27
CA ALA A 47 6.86 0.80 -22.95
C ALA A 47 7.68 1.41 -24.09
N THR A 48 8.42 0.58 -24.84
CA THR A 48 9.16 1.03 -26.03
C THR A 48 8.22 1.49 -27.13
N ALA A 49 7.13 0.76 -27.39
CA ALA A 49 6.14 1.14 -28.39
C ALA A 49 5.47 2.48 -28.04
N VAL A 50 5.08 2.67 -26.77
CA VAL A 50 4.49 3.94 -26.32
C VAL A 50 5.50 5.09 -26.39
N LEU A 51 6.76 4.86 -26.00
CA LEU A 51 7.84 5.85 -26.14
C LEU A 51 8.06 6.29 -27.60
N ASP A 52 7.80 5.41 -28.56
CA ASP A 52 7.91 5.73 -29.98
C ASP A 52 6.81 6.64 -30.51
N THR A 53 5.67 6.70 -29.82
CA THR A 53 4.60 7.66 -30.12
C THR A 53 4.87 9.06 -29.57
N LEU A 54 5.74 9.20 -28.56
CA LEU A 54 5.99 10.49 -27.92
C LEU A 54 6.74 11.45 -28.85
N GLN A 55 6.23 12.68 -28.96
CA GLN A 55 6.92 13.73 -29.71
C GLN A 55 8.30 14.01 -29.10
N VAL A 56 9.28 14.26 -29.96
CA VAL A 56 10.64 14.65 -29.55
C VAL A 56 10.86 16.13 -29.86
N LYS A 57 11.06 16.96 -28.83
CA LYS A 57 11.31 18.41 -28.97
C LYS A 57 12.31 18.90 -27.91
N GLY A 58 12.84 20.11 -28.08
CA GLY A 58 13.65 20.77 -27.04
C GLY A 58 12.84 21.12 -25.79
N ARG A 59 13.52 21.53 -24.71
CA ARG A 59 12.87 22.12 -23.54
C ARG A 59 12.31 23.49 -23.90
N ALA A 60 11.05 23.74 -23.60
CA ALA A 60 10.49 25.10 -23.64
C ALA A 60 11.02 25.92 -22.44
N PRO A 61 10.97 27.27 -22.51
CA PRO A 61 11.34 28.12 -21.38
C PRO A 61 10.51 27.83 -20.12
N LYS A 62 11.11 28.00 -18.94
CA LYS A 62 10.42 27.92 -17.64
C LYS A 62 9.61 29.19 -17.30
N THR A 63 9.59 30.18 -18.20
CA THR A 63 8.85 31.43 -18.02
C THR A 63 7.39 31.18 -17.67
N GLY A 64 6.89 31.89 -16.66
CA GLY A 64 5.51 31.77 -16.19
C GLY A 64 5.22 30.56 -15.29
N TYR A 65 6.18 29.64 -15.13
CA TYR A 65 6.00 28.50 -14.23
C TYR A 65 5.87 28.95 -12.78
N LYS A 66 4.75 28.57 -12.15
CA LYS A 66 4.55 28.57 -10.71
C LYS A 66 3.83 27.28 -10.35
N ARG A 67 4.14 26.69 -9.18
CA ARG A 67 3.47 25.45 -8.75
C ARG A 67 1.95 25.62 -8.63
N THR A 68 1.49 26.84 -8.32
CA THR A 68 0.07 27.22 -8.29
C THR A 68 -0.64 27.13 -9.65
N GLN A 69 0.09 27.04 -10.76
CA GLN A 69 -0.49 26.78 -12.08
C GLN A 69 -1.09 25.37 -12.20
N PHE A 70 -0.73 24.47 -11.29
CA PHE A 70 -1.22 23.09 -11.21
C PHE A 70 -2.30 22.92 -10.12
N GLY A 71 -2.96 24.01 -9.72
CA GLY A 71 -4.02 23.96 -8.73
C GLY A 71 -3.53 23.79 -7.29
N LYS A 72 -4.45 23.38 -6.41
CA LYS A 72 -4.15 23.14 -5.00
C LYS A 72 -3.39 21.82 -4.86
N ALA A 73 -2.29 21.84 -4.10
CA ALA A 73 -1.53 20.64 -3.82
C ALA A 73 -2.34 19.68 -2.94
N TRP A 74 -2.32 18.39 -3.29
CA TRP A 74 -3.02 17.33 -2.56
C TRP A 74 -4.52 17.60 -2.52
N SER A 75 -5.11 17.81 -3.69
CA SER A 75 -6.56 17.98 -3.81
C SER A 75 -7.24 16.63 -3.82
N ASP A 76 -8.37 16.51 -3.13
CA ASP A 76 -9.26 15.37 -3.26
C ASP A 76 -9.90 15.41 -4.67
N VAL A 77 -9.26 14.76 -5.65
CA VAL A 77 -9.64 14.80 -7.07
C VAL A 77 -10.55 13.64 -7.46
N ASP A 78 -10.59 12.57 -6.68
CA ASP A 78 -11.50 11.44 -6.84
C ASP A 78 -12.75 11.55 -5.94
N HIS A 79 -12.81 12.61 -5.12
CA HIS A 79 -13.92 12.94 -4.23
C HIS A 79 -14.22 11.84 -3.21
N ASN A 80 -13.19 11.11 -2.79
CA ASN A 80 -13.30 10.01 -1.83
C ASN A 80 -13.24 10.51 -0.36
N GLY A 81 -13.00 11.80 -0.12
CA GLY A 81 -12.86 12.42 1.19
C GLY A 81 -11.43 12.53 1.71
N CYS A 82 -10.44 12.07 0.93
CA CYS A 82 -9.02 12.13 1.23
C CYS A 82 -8.26 13.10 0.36
N ASP A 83 -7.26 13.76 0.96
CA ASP A 83 -6.28 14.44 0.14
C ASP A 83 -5.39 13.41 -0.57
N THR A 84 -4.95 13.75 -1.79
CA THR A 84 -4.13 12.86 -2.62
C THR A 84 -2.91 12.33 -1.87
N ARG A 85 -2.35 13.11 -0.92
CA ARG A 85 -1.19 12.64 -0.17
C ARG A 85 -1.55 11.41 0.65
N ASN A 86 -2.68 11.42 1.34
CA ASN A 86 -3.10 10.27 2.13
C ASN A 86 -3.51 9.10 1.22
N ASP A 87 -4.09 9.35 0.04
CA ASP A 87 -4.36 8.28 -0.93
C ASP A 87 -3.08 7.56 -1.34
N ILE A 88 -2.03 8.32 -1.67
CA ILE A 88 -0.74 7.74 -2.06
C ILE A 88 -0.06 7.05 -0.88
N LEU A 89 -0.16 7.58 0.34
CA LEU A 89 0.38 6.90 1.52
C LEU A 89 -0.39 5.62 1.84
N ASN A 90 -1.71 5.60 1.67
CA ASN A 90 -2.53 4.39 1.83
C ASN A 90 -2.16 3.32 0.81
N ARG A 91 -1.88 3.73 -0.43
CA ARG A 91 -1.49 2.84 -1.52
C ARG A 91 -0.08 2.27 -1.33
N ASP A 92 0.89 3.11 -0.99
CA ASP A 92 2.31 2.76 -1.08
C ASP A 92 2.94 2.28 0.22
N LEU A 93 2.25 2.44 1.36
CA LEU A 93 2.72 1.93 2.65
C LEU A 93 2.07 0.58 2.97
N THR A 94 2.81 -0.26 3.68
CA THR A 94 2.28 -1.47 4.31
C THR A 94 2.10 -1.27 5.82
N GLY A 95 1.21 -2.06 6.44
CA GLY A 95 0.94 -1.96 7.88
C GLY A 95 0.42 -0.58 8.30
N VAL A 96 -0.44 0.00 7.47
CA VAL A 96 -0.93 1.37 7.62
C VAL A 96 -1.78 1.49 8.88
N LYS A 97 -1.53 2.53 9.68
CA LYS A 97 -2.41 2.91 10.79
C LYS A 97 -2.97 4.30 10.53
N HIS A 98 -4.28 4.45 10.72
CA HIS A 98 -4.99 5.70 10.46
C HIS A 98 -5.31 6.47 11.73
N LYS A 99 -5.62 7.75 11.58
CA LYS A 99 -6.20 8.55 12.65
C LYS A 99 -7.66 8.13 12.84
N PHE A 100 -8.04 7.83 14.09
CA PHE A 100 -9.43 7.56 14.44
C PHE A 100 -10.36 8.70 14.02
N GLY A 101 -11.58 8.37 13.59
CA GLY A 101 -12.60 9.33 13.15
C GLY A 101 -12.33 9.96 11.78
N THR A 102 -11.45 9.36 10.96
CA THR A 102 -11.16 9.85 9.59
C THR A 102 -11.53 8.86 8.50
N HIS A 103 -12.34 7.83 8.80
CA HIS A 103 -12.75 6.81 7.82
C HIS A 103 -11.57 6.21 7.04
N SER A 104 -10.52 5.80 7.75
CA SER A 104 -9.28 5.25 7.16
C SER A 104 -8.56 6.18 6.17
N CYS A 105 -8.77 7.48 6.31
CA CYS A 105 -8.16 8.46 5.44
C CYS A 105 -6.78 8.90 5.93
N VAL A 106 -6.72 9.51 7.12
CA VAL A 106 -5.50 10.20 7.56
C VAL A 106 -4.46 9.21 8.06
N VAL A 107 -3.42 8.97 7.27
CA VAL A 107 -2.33 8.05 7.62
C VAL A 107 -1.47 8.61 8.74
N LYS A 108 -1.31 7.83 9.80
CA LYS A 108 -0.49 8.12 11.00
C LYS A 108 0.85 7.39 10.95
N SER A 109 0.90 6.17 10.44
CA SER A 109 2.14 5.40 10.29
C SER A 109 1.99 4.27 9.29
N GLY A 110 3.12 3.71 8.85
CA GLY A 110 3.23 2.52 8.01
C GLY A 110 4.68 2.26 7.66
N THR A 111 4.96 1.29 6.80
CA THR A 111 6.32 1.02 6.30
C THR A 111 6.36 1.24 4.81
N LEU A 112 7.27 2.10 4.35
CA LEU A 112 7.53 2.32 2.93
C LEU A 112 8.65 1.38 2.48
N GLN A 113 8.38 0.56 1.47
CA GLN A 113 9.44 -0.06 0.67
C GLN A 113 9.82 0.92 -0.44
N ASP A 114 10.82 1.77 -0.18
CA ASP A 114 11.10 2.93 -1.03
C ASP A 114 11.56 2.51 -2.42
N PRO A 115 10.79 2.80 -3.48
CA PRO A 115 11.14 2.35 -4.82
C PRO A 115 12.40 3.04 -5.35
N TYR A 116 12.72 4.25 -4.88
CA TYR A 116 13.85 5.03 -5.39
C TYR A 116 15.21 4.54 -4.89
N THR A 117 15.29 4.13 -3.63
CA THR A 117 16.55 3.70 -3.01
C THR A 117 16.59 2.23 -2.61
N GLY A 118 15.47 1.51 -2.67
CA GLY A 118 15.34 0.11 -2.26
C GLY A 118 15.38 -0.10 -0.74
N LYS A 119 15.26 0.99 0.04
CA LYS A 119 15.32 0.95 1.50
C LYS A 119 13.93 0.81 2.11
N SER A 120 13.83 0.04 3.19
CA SER A 120 12.64 0.06 4.05
C SER A 120 12.70 1.28 4.98
N ILE A 121 11.60 2.04 5.06
CA ILE A 121 11.49 3.26 5.87
C ILE A 121 10.22 3.20 6.72
N ALA A 122 10.37 3.19 8.04
CA ALA A 122 9.25 3.34 8.95
C ALA A 122 8.72 4.79 8.91
N PHE A 123 7.52 4.97 8.37
CA PHE A 123 6.80 6.22 8.35
C PHE A 123 6.00 6.41 9.64
N LYS A 124 6.14 7.57 10.28
CA LYS A 124 5.29 8.01 11.40
C LYS A 124 5.05 9.51 11.29
N ARG A 125 3.82 9.89 10.95
CA ARG A 125 3.40 11.28 10.75
C ARG A 125 3.93 12.18 11.87
N GLY A 126 4.76 13.14 11.48
CA GLY A 126 5.47 14.04 12.39
C GLY A 126 6.71 14.63 11.72
N GLN A 127 7.26 15.70 12.29
CA GLN A 127 8.30 16.53 11.65
C GLN A 127 9.54 15.74 11.18
N LYS A 128 9.93 14.68 11.91
CA LYS A 128 11.12 13.87 11.61
C LYS A 128 10.97 12.94 10.42
N THR A 129 9.84 12.23 10.28
CA THR A 129 9.67 11.22 9.22
C THR A 129 8.75 11.67 8.09
N SER A 130 7.89 12.68 8.30
CA SER A 130 7.11 13.28 7.21
C SER A 130 7.98 13.95 6.15
N THR A 131 9.18 14.41 6.52
CA THR A 131 10.19 14.92 5.57
C THR A 131 11.02 13.79 4.96
N ALA A 132 11.12 12.65 5.64
CA ALA A 132 11.81 11.45 5.17
C ALA A 132 11.00 10.65 4.15
N VAL A 133 9.66 10.72 4.18
CA VAL A 133 8.76 10.16 3.17
C VAL A 133 7.97 11.30 2.51
N GLN A 134 8.28 11.55 1.24
CA GLN A 134 7.64 12.56 0.42
C GLN A 134 6.79 11.89 -0.65
N ILE A 135 5.81 12.63 -1.18
CA ILE A 135 5.10 12.20 -2.37
C ILE A 135 5.75 12.94 -3.55
N ASP A 136 6.39 12.19 -4.44
CA ASP A 136 7.05 12.71 -5.63
C ASP A 136 6.11 12.69 -6.82
N HIS A 137 6.29 13.68 -7.70
CA HIS A 137 5.79 13.69 -9.06
C HIS A 137 6.80 12.98 -9.96
N VAL A 138 6.49 11.76 -10.39
CA VAL A 138 7.39 10.91 -11.19
C VAL A 138 7.87 11.64 -12.45
N VAL A 139 6.98 12.39 -13.10
CA VAL A 139 7.32 13.52 -13.98
C VAL A 139 7.16 14.82 -13.20
N ALA A 140 8.27 15.47 -12.87
CA ALA A 140 8.26 16.71 -12.07
C ALA A 140 7.44 17.81 -12.75
N LEU A 141 6.66 18.58 -11.99
CA LEU A 141 5.75 19.59 -12.54
C LEU A 141 6.46 20.69 -13.36
N SER A 142 7.68 21.04 -12.95
CA SER A 142 8.54 21.99 -13.67
C SER A 142 9.09 21.41 -14.98
N ASP A 143 9.39 20.11 -15.00
CA ASP A 143 9.78 19.40 -16.23
C ASP A 143 8.58 19.31 -17.18
N ALA A 144 7.41 18.93 -16.66
CA ALA A 144 6.17 18.87 -17.42
C ALA A 144 5.81 20.23 -18.03
N TRP A 145 5.97 21.35 -17.30
CA TRP A 145 5.75 22.70 -17.82
C TRP A 145 6.58 22.98 -19.09
N GLN A 146 7.88 22.69 -19.02
CA GLN A 146 8.83 22.87 -20.12
C GLN A 146 8.64 21.84 -21.24
N LYS A 147 7.78 20.84 -21.03
CA LYS A 147 7.53 19.73 -21.96
C LYS A 147 6.06 19.58 -22.38
N GLY A 148 5.26 20.63 -22.20
CA GLY A 148 3.91 20.73 -22.78
C GLY A 148 2.83 21.17 -21.82
N ALA A 149 3.03 21.04 -20.50
CA ALA A 149 1.99 21.37 -19.53
C ALA A 149 1.59 22.85 -19.53
N GLN A 150 2.45 23.75 -20.02
CA GLN A 150 2.09 25.16 -20.21
C GLN A 150 0.94 25.39 -21.22
N LYS A 151 0.70 24.43 -22.11
CA LYS A 151 -0.40 24.47 -23.10
C LYS A 151 -1.68 23.79 -22.62
N LEU A 152 -1.62 23.04 -21.52
CA LEU A 152 -2.77 22.37 -20.95
C LEU A 152 -3.71 23.40 -20.31
N SER A 153 -4.99 23.05 -20.20
CA SER A 153 -5.92 23.84 -19.39
C SER A 153 -5.50 23.78 -17.90
N LYS A 154 -6.02 24.70 -17.10
CA LYS A 154 -5.73 24.72 -15.65
C LYS A 154 -6.27 23.47 -14.95
N SER A 155 -7.43 22.94 -15.38
CA SER A 155 -8.00 21.70 -14.84
C SER A 155 -7.11 20.50 -15.13
N VAL A 156 -6.67 20.33 -16.38
CA VAL A 156 -5.81 19.20 -16.77
C VAL A 156 -4.43 19.28 -16.08
N ARG A 157 -3.89 20.48 -15.83
CA ARG A 157 -2.70 20.63 -14.99
C ARG A 157 -2.95 20.20 -13.54
N ALA A 158 -4.13 20.51 -12.99
CA ALA A 158 -4.48 20.09 -11.64
C ALA A 158 -4.64 18.56 -11.55
N GLU A 159 -5.21 17.94 -12.58
CA GLU A 159 -5.25 16.47 -12.70
C GLU A 159 -3.83 15.89 -12.75
N LEU A 160 -2.96 16.35 -13.66
CA LEU A 160 -1.56 15.89 -13.75
C LEU A 160 -0.80 15.97 -12.41
N ALA A 161 -1.11 16.97 -11.58
CA ALA A 161 -0.45 17.15 -10.29
C ALA A 161 -1.06 16.31 -9.15
N ASN A 162 -2.27 15.79 -9.31
CA ASN A 162 -2.93 14.96 -8.31
C ASN A 162 -3.22 13.53 -8.81
N ASP A 163 -2.81 13.19 -10.03
CA ASP A 163 -2.99 11.86 -10.62
C ASP A 163 -2.09 10.83 -9.91
N PRO A 164 -2.66 9.78 -9.27
CA PRO A 164 -1.89 8.70 -8.68
C PRO A 164 -0.92 8.02 -9.64
N TYR A 165 -1.19 8.06 -10.95
CA TYR A 165 -0.30 7.59 -12.01
C TYR A 165 1.03 8.37 -12.03
N ASN A 166 1.00 9.67 -11.73
CA ASN A 166 2.17 10.53 -11.66
C ASN A 166 2.74 10.66 -10.23
N LEU A 167 2.17 9.98 -9.22
CA LEU A 167 2.56 10.14 -7.83
C LEU A 167 3.10 8.86 -7.21
N LEU A 168 4.15 8.99 -6.39
CA LEU A 168 4.74 7.89 -5.60
C LEU A 168 5.18 8.38 -4.21
N ALA A 169 4.91 7.60 -3.16
CA ALA A 169 5.59 7.77 -1.89
C ALA A 169 7.05 7.28 -2.01
N VAL A 170 7.99 8.17 -1.69
CA VAL A 170 9.42 7.93 -1.87
C VAL A 170 10.25 8.53 -0.74
N GLN A 171 11.50 8.11 -0.62
CA GLN A 171 12.46 8.73 0.28
C GLN A 171 12.71 10.20 -0.08
N GLY A 172 12.53 11.09 0.90
CA GLY A 172 12.61 12.53 0.72
C GLY A 172 13.97 13.05 0.25
N ARG A 173 15.10 12.43 0.67
CA ARG A 173 16.44 12.83 0.18
C ARG A 173 16.64 12.47 -1.29
N ALA A 174 16.22 11.27 -1.71
CA ALA A 174 16.26 10.87 -3.11
C ALA A 174 15.37 11.79 -3.98
N ASN A 175 14.18 12.13 -3.49
CA ASN A 175 13.30 13.09 -4.16
C ASN A 175 13.93 14.49 -4.31
N GLN A 176 14.58 15.00 -3.26
CA GLN A 176 15.30 16.27 -3.32
C GLN A 176 16.47 16.24 -4.30
N GLN A 177 17.19 15.12 -4.39
CA GLN A 177 18.25 14.93 -5.40
C GLN A 177 17.71 14.89 -6.82
N LYS A 178 16.54 14.26 -7.03
CA LYS A 178 15.85 14.25 -8.32
C LYS A 178 15.46 15.66 -8.76
N SER A 179 14.92 16.48 -7.85
CA SER A 179 14.50 17.85 -8.15
C SER A 179 13.57 17.88 -9.39
N ASP A 180 13.85 18.75 -10.36
CA ASP A 180 13.13 18.86 -11.63
C ASP A 180 13.72 17.94 -12.75
N GLY A 181 14.53 16.96 -12.38
CA GLY A 181 15.26 16.10 -13.32
C GLY A 181 14.36 15.12 -14.10
N ASP A 182 14.68 14.95 -15.39
CA ASP A 182 14.13 13.89 -16.24
C ASP A 182 15.03 12.63 -16.25
N ALA A 183 14.60 11.59 -16.97
CA ALA A 183 15.33 10.32 -17.07
C ALA A 183 16.77 10.44 -17.60
N ALA A 184 17.11 11.52 -18.31
CA ALA A 184 18.49 11.74 -18.77
C ALA A 184 19.38 12.33 -17.67
N THR A 185 18.79 13.06 -16.72
CA THR A 185 19.51 13.76 -15.65
C THR A 185 19.51 13.00 -14.32
N TRP A 186 18.48 12.21 -14.05
CA TRP A 186 18.36 11.47 -12.80
C TRP A 186 17.59 10.16 -13.00
N LEU A 187 18.10 9.09 -12.40
CA LEU A 187 17.43 7.79 -12.30
C LEU A 187 17.52 7.29 -10.85
N PRO A 188 16.53 6.53 -10.36
CA PRO A 188 16.59 5.86 -9.08
C PRO A 188 17.92 5.14 -8.83
N SER A 189 18.44 5.20 -7.61
CA SER A 189 19.64 4.43 -7.23
C SER A 189 19.33 2.94 -7.12
N ASN A 190 18.08 2.59 -6.78
CA ASN A 190 17.55 1.24 -6.93
C ASN A 190 17.44 0.87 -8.41
N LYS A 191 18.43 0.13 -8.92
CA LYS A 191 18.49 -0.25 -10.33
C LYS A 191 17.31 -1.13 -10.77
N GLY A 192 16.81 -2.01 -9.87
CA GLY A 192 15.69 -2.90 -10.17
C GLY A 192 14.39 -2.16 -10.49
N PHE A 193 14.22 -0.94 -9.97
CA PHE A 193 13.03 -0.13 -10.20
C PHE A 193 13.11 0.76 -11.46
N ARG A 194 14.26 0.85 -12.13
CA ARG A 194 14.46 1.83 -13.22
C ARG A 194 13.54 1.60 -14.42
N CYS A 195 13.25 0.35 -14.75
CA CYS A 195 12.36 -0.01 -15.85
C CYS A 195 10.93 0.48 -15.58
N GLU A 196 10.41 0.19 -14.39
CA GLU A 196 9.08 0.66 -13.99
C GLU A 196 9.03 2.19 -13.90
N TYR A 197 10.06 2.83 -13.34
CA TYR A 197 10.18 4.28 -13.28
C TYR A 197 10.09 4.93 -14.68
N VAL A 198 10.87 4.44 -15.64
CA VAL A 198 10.87 4.94 -17.03
C VAL A 198 9.54 4.65 -17.72
N ALA A 199 9.00 3.44 -17.59
CA ALA A 199 7.71 3.08 -18.18
C ALA A 199 6.56 3.95 -17.64
N ARG A 200 6.58 4.25 -16.34
CA ARG A 200 5.61 5.15 -15.73
C ARG A 200 5.76 6.58 -16.26
N GLN A 201 6.99 7.12 -16.38
CA GLN A 201 7.21 8.42 -17.01
C GLN A 201 6.69 8.48 -18.45
N ILE A 202 6.87 7.41 -19.22
CA ILE A 202 6.35 7.28 -20.59
C ILE A 202 4.82 7.37 -20.58
N GLY A 203 4.15 6.59 -19.72
CA GLY A 203 2.69 6.62 -19.61
C GLY A 203 2.15 7.98 -19.16
N VAL A 204 2.80 8.67 -18.23
CA VAL A 204 2.40 10.04 -17.80
C VAL A 204 2.49 10.99 -18.99
N LYS A 205 3.61 10.94 -19.71
CA LYS A 205 3.83 11.81 -20.86
C LYS A 205 2.86 11.51 -21.99
N HIS A 206 2.52 10.24 -22.20
CA HIS A 206 1.52 9.82 -23.18
C HIS A 206 0.13 10.35 -22.80
N LYS A 207 -0.35 10.05 -21.58
CA LYS A 207 -1.66 10.48 -21.06
C LYS A 207 -1.88 11.99 -21.18
N TYR A 208 -0.85 12.77 -20.82
CA TYR A 208 -0.94 14.23 -20.79
C TYR A 208 -0.38 14.93 -22.03
N SER A 209 -0.11 14.18 -23.11
CA SER A 209 0.44 14.71 -24.38
C SER A 209 1.70 15.57 -24.19
N LEU A 210 2.56 15.18 -23.25
CA LEU A 210 3.85 15.81 -22.99
C LEU A 210 4.90 15.21 -23.92
N TRP A 211 5.86 16.04 -24.35
CA TRP A 211 6.97 15.57 -25.18
C TRP A 211 8.19 15.15 -24.34
N VAL A 212 9.12 14.49 -25.01
CA VAL A 212 10.46 14.17 -24.47
C VAL A 212 11.53 14.94 -25.23
N THR A 213 12.68 15.15 -24.59
CA THR A 213 13.88 15.61 -25.30
C THR A 213 14.58 14.44 -26.00
N LYS A 214 15.46 14.74 -26.95
CA LYS A 214 16.29 13.70 -27.58
C LYS A 214 17.15 12.95 -26.55
N SER A 215 17.72 13.66 -25.58
CA SER A 215 18.52 13.05 -24.51
C SER A 215 17.68 12.18 -23.58
N GLU A 216 16.49 12.65 -23.19
CA GLU A 216 15.54 11.90 -22.37
C GLU A 216 15.08 10.62 -23.07
N LYS A 217 14.63 10.71 -24.34
CA LYS A 217 14.24 9.53 -25.12
C LYS A 217 15.37 8.51 -25.22
N SER A 218 16.59 8.97 -25.49
CA SER A 218 17.77 8.10 -25.55
C SER A 218 18.06 7.42 -24.20
N ALA A 219 17.88 8.14 -23.09
CA ALA A 219 18.07 7.58 -21.75
C ALA A 219 16.99 6.54 -21.42
N MET A 220 15.73 6.83 -21.74
CA MET A 220 14.61 5.90 -21.58
C MET A 220 14.84 4.62 -22.40
N GLN A 221 15.24 4.74 -23.67
CA GLN A 221 15.59 3.60 -24.53
C GLN A 221 16.73 2.75 -23.94
N ARG A 222 17.80 3.36 -23.42
CA ARG A 222 18.89 2.63 -22.78
C ARG A 222 18.44 1.85 -21.55
N VAL A 223 17.55 2.41 -20.74
CA VAL A 223 16.97 1.70 -19.59
C VAL A 223 16.10 0.53 -20.08
N LEU A 224 15.19 0.77 -21.02
CA LEU A 224 14.28 -0.24 -21.54
C LEU A 224 15.00 -1.37 -22.29
N ALA A 225 16.17 -1.12 -22.87
CA ALA A 225 17.01 -2.17 -23.47
C ALA A 225 17.39 -3.28 -22.49
N SER A 226 17.43 -2.99 -21.17
CA SER A 226 17.68 -4.00 -20.14
C SER A 226 16.43 -4.77 -19.70
N CYS A 227 15.25 -4.39 -20.19
CA CYS A 227 13.94 -4.94 -19.82
C CYS A 227 12.92 -4.83 -20.98
N PRO A 228 13.16 -5.52 -22.11
CA PRO A 228 12.37 -5.34 -23.34
C PRO A 228 10.90 -5.74 -23.21
N ALA A 229 10.56 -6.58 -22.24
CA ALA A 229 9.17 -6.97 -21.94
C ALA A 229 8.42 -5.97 -21.03
N GLN A 230 9.08 -4.89 -20.58
CA GLN A 230 8.44 -3.88 -19.74
C GLN A 230 7.27 -3.23 -20.48
N THR A 231 6.09 -3.33 -19.87
CA THR A 231 4.89 -2.61 -20.32
C THR A 231 4.75 -1.29 -19.58
N VAL A 232 4.00 -0.36 -20.18
CA VAL A 232 3.49 0.80 -19.43
C VAL A 232 2.52 0.26 -18.38
N PRO A 233 2.70 0.59 -17.09
CA PRO A 233 1.88 0.01 -16.05
C PRO A 233 0.44 0.51 -16.13
N ASP A 234 -0.52 -0.33 -15.73
CA ASP A 234 -1.89 0.09 -15.48
C ASP A 234 -1.97 0.60 -14.03
N TYR A 235 -2.24 1.89 -13.85
CA TYR A 235 -2.48 2.48 -12.53
C TYR A 235 -3.81 3.23 -12.50
N THR A 236 -4.84 2.67 -13.13
CA THR A 236 -6.25 2.95 -12.78
C THR A 236 -6.57 2.39 -11.38
N GLY A 237 -5.81 2.77 -10.36
CA GLY A 237 -6.24 2.61 -8.96
C GLY A 237 -7.48 3.48 -8.81
N VAL A 238 -8.67 2.93 -8.57
CA VAL A 238 -9.07 2.39 -7.25
C VAL A 238 -9.92 1.09 -7.31
N LYS A 239 -10.30 0.52 -8.46
CA LYS A 239 -11.43 -0.46 -8.45
C LYS A 239 -11.14 -1.95 -8.32
N ALA A 240 -10.04 -2.49 -8.84
CA ALA A 240 -9.93 -3.96 -9.00
C ALA A 240 -8.97 -4.66 -8.03
N SER A 241 -7.83 -4.06 -7.70
CA SER A 241 -6.78 -4.75 -6.95
C SER A 241 -6.74 -4.41 -5.46
N SER A 242 -7.15 -3.20 -5.04
CA SER A 242 -7.17 -2.83 -3.63
C SER A 242 -8.36 -3.45 -2.90
N ALA A 243 -9.58 -3.41 -3.45
CA ALA A 243 -10.74 -4.01 -2.80
C ALA A 243 -10.63 -5.55 -2.67
N ALA A 244 -10.10 -6.23 -3.69
CA ALA A 244 -9.94 -7.68 -3.66
C ALA A 244 -8.76 -8.11 -2.77
N ASN A 245 -7.60 -7.44 -2.85
CA ASN A 245 -6.45 -7.78 -2.01
C ASN A 245 -6.63 -7.34 -0.56
N THR A 246 -7.30 -6.22 -0.29
CA THR A 246 -7.62 -5.80 1.08
C THR A 246 -8.68 -6.70 1.70
N ALA A 247 -9.74 -7.10 0.97
CA ALA A 247 -10.70 -8.05 1.49
C ALA A 247 -10.08 -9.44 1.77
N GLN A 248 -9.18 -9.91 0.90
CA GLN A 248 -8.46 -11.17 1.11
C GLN A 248 -7.43 -11.09 2.26
N GLN A 249 -6.73 -9.97 2.41
CA GLN A 249 -5.80 -9.76 3.53
C GLN A 249 -6.53 -9.56 4.86
N ASP A 250 -7.66 -8.86 4.88
CA ASP A 250 -8.46 -8.66 6.09
C ASP A 250 -9.08 -9.99 6.53
N GLN A 251 -9.56 -10.81 5.59
CA GLN A 251 -10.03 -12.17 5.87
C GLN A 251 -8.91 -13.07 6.39
N GLN A 252 -7.74 -13.08 5.74
CA GLN A 252 -6.60 -13.88 6.21
C GLN A 252 -6.08 -13.42 7.57
N THR A 253 -6.07 -12.11 7.84
CA THR A 253 -5.62 -11.56 9.12
C THR A 253 -6.60 -11.91 10.23
N GLN A 254 -7.91 -11.84 9.95
CA GLN A 254 -8.94 -12.23 10.92
C GLN A 254 -8.89 -13.73 11.20
N GLU A 255 -8.76 -14.56 10.16
CA GLU A 255 -8.69 -16.02 10.31
C GLU A 255 -7.44 -16.46 11.07
N GLN A 256 -6.29 -15.80 10.86
CA GLN A 256 -5.08 -16.02 11.64
C GLN A 256 -5.24 -15.57 13.09
N ALA A 257 -5.87 -14.41 13.35
CA ALA A 257 -6.13 -13.94 14.70
C ALA A 257 -7.07 -14.88 15.47
N ASP A 258 -8.12 -15.39 14.80
CA ASP A 258 -9.07 -16.33 15.38
C ASP A 258 -8.41 -17.69 15.69
N GLN A 259 -7.54 -18.18 14.79
CA GLN A 259 -6.76 -19.40 15.04
C GLN A 259 -5.79 -19.24 16.21
N GLN A 260 -5.15 -18.08 16.33
CA GLN A 260 -4.21 -17.81 17.43
C GLN A 260 -4.96 -17.71 18.77
N ALA A 261 -6.11 -17.03 18.79
CA ALA A 261 -6.96 -16.95 19.98
C ALA A 261 -7.48 -18.33 20.41
N ALA A 262 -7.87 -19.19 19.46
CA ALA A 262 -8.30 -20.56 19.72
C ALA A 262 -7.17 -21.43 20.28
N GLN A 263 -5.94 -21.27 19.76
CA GLN A 263 -4.76 -21.98 20.27
C GLN A 263 -4.44 -21.57 21.71
N GLU A 264 -4.45 -20.27 22.02
CA GLU A 264 -4.22 -19.79 23.38
C GLU A 264 -5.32 -20.26 24.35
N GLN A 265 -6.58 -20.31 23.92
CA GLN A 265 -7.66 -20.86 24.74
C GLN A 265 -7.49 -22.35 25.02
N ALA A 266 -7.12 -23.14 24.00
CA ALA A 266 -6.85 -24.56 24.16
C ALA A 266 -5.61 -24.83 25.05
N GLU A 267 -4.61 -23.95 25.01
CA GLU A 267 -3.46 -24.05 25.92
C GLU A 267 -3.85 -23.70 27.36
N ARG A 268 -4.64 -22.64 27.58
CA ARG A 268 -5.18 -22.30 28.90
C ARG A 268 -6.04 -23.42 29.49
N GLN A 269 -6.88 -24.08 28.68
CA GLN A 269 -7.66 -25.24 29.13
C GLN A 269 -6.77 -26.41 29.53
N ARG A 270 -5.75 -26.75 28.72
CA ARG A 270 -4.80 -27.83 29.06
C ARG A 270 -4.01 -27.55 30.34
N GLN A 271 -3.62 -26.30 30.56
CA GLN A 271 -2.96 -25.90 31.81
C GLN A 271 -3.90 -26.05 33.01
N ALA A 272 -5.15 -25.60 32.89
CA ALA A 272 -6.15 -25.75 33.96
C ALA A 272 -6.47 -27.23 34.27
N GLU A 273 -6.56 -28.09 33.25
CA GLU A 273 -6.76 -29.53 33.43
C GLU A 273 -5.55 -30.22 34.10
N ALA A 274 -4.33 -29.82 33.73
CA ALA A 274 -3.11 -30.33 34.35
C ALA A 274 -3.01 -29.90 35.82
N GLU A 275 -3.33 -28.65 36.14
CA GLU A 275 -3.37 -28.13 37.52
C GLU A 275 -4.44 -28.85 38.35
N ALA A 276 -5.62 -29.09 37.78
CA ALA A 276 -6.69 -29.84 38.45
C ALA A 276 -6.28 -31.29 38.74
N THR A 277 -5.63 -31.95 37.77
CA THR A 277 -5.13 -33.32 37.92
C THR A 277 -4.03 -33.40 39.00
N GLN A 278 -3.10 -32.44 39.01
CA GLN A 278 -2.05 -32.36 40.01
C GLN A 278 -2.63 -32.12 41.42
N SER A 279 -3.61 -31.23 41.55
CA SER A 279 -4.30 -30.97 42.82
C SER A 279 -5.03 -32.21 43.35
N GLN A 280 -5.69 -32.97 42.46
CA GLN A 280 -6.34 -34.23 42.83
C GLN A 280 -5.32 -35.29 43.26
N ALA A 281 -4.20 -35.44 42.56
CA ALA A 281 -3.13 -36.36 42.93
C ALA A 281 -2.50 -36.02 44.29
N GLN A 282 -2.30 -34.72 44.57
CA GLN A 282 -1.82 -34.25 45.87
C GLN A 282 -2.82 -34.54 47.00
N ALA A 283 -4.12 -34.31 46.76
CA ALA A 283 -5.16 -34.63 47.74
C ALA A 283 -5.24 -36.14 48.03
N GLN A 284 -5.09 -36.99 47.00
CA GLN A 284 -5.03 -38.44 47.17
C GLN A 284 -3.79 -38.88 47.97
N GLN A 285 -2.61 -38.31 47.68
CA GLN A 285 -1.39 -38.58 48.45
C GLN A 285 -1.51 -38.15 49.92
N GLN A 286 -2.13 -36.99 50.19
CA GLN A 286 -2.40 -36.53 51.55
C GLN A 286 -3.37 -37.46 52.30
N SER A 287 -4.41 -37.96 51.63
CA SER A 287 -5.35 -38.92 52.24
C SER A 287 -4.69 -40.28 52.54
N GLN A 288 -3.79 -40.75 51.68
CA GLN A 288 -3.06 -42.01 51.90
C GLN A 288 -2.01 -41.90 53.02
N GLN A 289 -1.38 -40.73 53.19
CA GLN A 289 -0.46 -40.48 54.30
C GLN A 289 -1.18 -40.42 55.65
N GLN A 290 -2.42 -39.93 55.68
CA GLN A 290 -3.23 -39.91 56.91
C GLN A 290 -3.75 -41.31 57.31
N ASP A 291 -4.11 -42.15 56.34
CA ASP A 291 -4.57 -43.53 56.62
C ASP A 291 -3.42 -44.44 57.10
N SER A 292 -2.23 -44.31 56.48
CA SER A 292 -1.03 -45.09 56.82
C SER A 292 -0.51 -44.86 58.26
N GLY A 293 -0.80 -43.68 58.84
CA GLY A 293 -0.43 -43.33 60.21
C GLY A 293 -1.43 -43.80 61.27
N SER A 294 -2.68 -44.06 60.89
CA SER A 294 -3.74 -44.40 61.87
C SER A 294 -3.62 -45.83 62.43
N ASN A 295 -2.90 -46.72 61.75
CA ASN A 295 -2.86 -48.15 62.07
C ASN A 295 -1.54 -48.63 62.71
N VAL A 296 -0.70 -47.71 63.16
CA VAL A 296 0.56 -48.05 63.85
C VAL A 296 0.24 -48.53 65.26
N TYR A 297 0.61 -49.77 65.62
CA TYR A 297 0.38 -50.34 66.94
C TYR A 297 1.68 -50.75 67.64
N TYR A 298 1.96 -50.21 68.82
CA TYR A 298 3.06 -50.63 69.69
C TYR A 298 2.53 -51.39 70.90
N LYS A 299 3.03 -52.61 71.11
CA LYS A 299 2.64 -53.43 72.27
C LYS A 299 3.03 -52.78 73.61
N ASN A 300 4.15 -52.06 73.65
CA ASN A 300 4.68 -51.36 74.83
C ASN A 300 5.71 -50.29 74.43
N CYS A 301 6.15 -49.48 75.38
CA CYS A 301 7.13 -48.40 75.14
C CYS A 301 8.51 -48.90 74.72
N THR A 302 8.89 -50.12 75.08
CA THR A 302 10.13 -50.74 74.59
C THR A 302 10.07 -50.97 73.08
N ALA A 303 8.95 -51.48 72.57
CA ALA A 303 8.74 -51.65 71.13
C ALA A 303 8.70 -50.31 70.40
N ALA A 304 8.09 -49.28 70.99
CA ALA A 304 8.07 -47.92 70.44
C ALA A 304 9.48 -47.31 70.35
N ARG A 305 10.29 -47.41 71.43
CA ARG A 305 11.68 -46.94 71.43
C ARG A 305 12.58 -47.72 70.49
N ALA A 306 12.43 -49.04 70.41
CA ALA A 306 13.19 -49.88 69.49
C ALA A 306 12.88 -49.55 68.01
N ALA A 307 11.66 -49.13 67.73
CA ALA A 307 11.26 -48.61 66.42
C ALA A 307 11.64 -47.13 66.20
N GLY A 308 12.27 -46.47 67.18
CA GLY A 308 12.65 -45.05 67.11
C GLY A 308 11.48 -44.07 67.17
N ALA A 309 10.31 -44.50 67.63
CA ALA A 309 9.07 -43.71 67.58
C ALA A 309 8.78 -42.92 68.86
N ALA A 310 9.53 -43.11 69.94
CA ALA A 310 9.30 -42.44 71.22
C ALA A 310 10.18 -41.19 71.37
N PRO A 311 9.69 -40.11 72.02
CA PRO A 311 8.36 -39.96 72.63
C PRO A 311 7.24 -39.80 71.58
N ILE A 312 6.05 -40.37 71.84
CA ILE A 312 4.89 -40.31 70.94
C ILE A 312 3.87 -39.32 71.52
N TYR A 313 3.49 -38.29 70.77
CA TYR A 313 2.55 -37.27 71.23
C TYR A 313 1.09 -37.62 70.91
N GLN A 314 0.14 -37.10 71.70
CA GLN A 314 -1.29 -37.27 71.47
C GLN A 314 -1.68 -36.82 70.04
N GLY A 315 -2.33 -37.71 69.28
CA GLY A 315 -2.69 -37.49 67.88
C GLY A 315 -1.66 -38.01 66.87
N GLN A 316 -0.46 -38.44 67.32
CA GLN A 316 0.50 -39.10 66.46
C GLN A 316 0.19 -40.59 66.26
N PRO A 317 0.54 -41.16 65.09
CA PRO A 317 0.53 -42.59 64.83
C PRO A 317 1.11 -43.43 65.97
N GLY A 318 0.32 -44.37 66.52
CA GLY A 318 0.76 -45.27 67.59
C GLY A 318 0.61 -44.75 69.02
N TYR A 319 0.14 -43.50 69.21
CA TYR A 319 -0.24 -43.01 70.53
C TYR A 319 -1.41 -43.82 71.10
N ARG A 320 -1.33 -44.13 72.40
CA ARG A 320 -2.45 -44.68 73.18
C ARG A 320 -2.28 -44.27 74.63
N SER A 321 -3.38 -43.96 75.31
CA SER A 321 -3.36 -43.61 76.73
C SER A 321 -2.69 -44.68 77.60
N ALA A 322 -2.78 -45.97 77.22
CA ALA A 322 -2.11 -47.05 77.94
C ALA A 322 -0.56 -47.01 77.91
N LEU A 323 0.04 -46.20 77.04
CA LEU A 323 1.50 -45.97 76.96
C LEU A 323 1.93 -44.62 77.56
N ASP A 324 0.96 -43.78 77.91
CA ASP A 324 1.11 -42.47 78.52
C ASP A 324 0.79 -42.64 80.02
N ARG A 325 1.83 -42.87 80.81
CA ARG A 325 1.67 -43.34 82.20
C ARG A 325 1.07 -42.26 83.08
N ASP A 326 1.40 -41.00 82.83
CA ASP A 326 1.02 -39.84 83.62
C ASP A 326 -0.07 -38.97 82.95
N HIS A 327 -0.50 -39.33 81.75
CA HIS A 327 -1.65 -38.76 81.02
C HIS A 327 -1.48 -37.29 80.67
N ASP A 328 -0.24 -36.87 80.40
CA ASP A 328 0.09 -35.49 80.05
C ASP A 328 0.01 -35.22 78.53
N GLY A 329 -0.25 -36.27 77.73
CA GLY A 329 -0.31 -36.21 76.28
C GLY A 329 0.96 -36.69 75.57
N VAL A 330 1.96 -37.21 76.31
CA VAL A 330 3.23 -37.72 75.79
C VAL A 330 3.46 -39.17 76.23
N ALA A 331 3.23 -40.12 75.31
CA ALA A 331 3.48 -41.53 75.57
C ALA A 331 4.97 -41.90 75.43
N CYS A 332 5.43 -42.81 76.28
CA CYS A 332 6.76 -43.43 76.20
C CYS A 332 7.98 -42.51 76.33
N GLU A 333 7.84 -41.41 77.08
CA GLU A 333 8.97 -40.66 77.62
C GLU A 333 10.03 -41.54 78.35
#